data_AF-A0A7V2YAX3-F1
#
_entry.id   AF-A0A7V2YAX3-F1
#
_cell.length_a   1.000
_cell.length_b   1.000
_cell.length_c   1.000
_cell.angle_alpha   90.00
_cell.angle_beta   90.00
_cell.angle_gamma   90.00
#
_symmetry.space_group_name_H-M   'P 1'
#
loop_
_entity.id
_entity.type
_entity.pdbx_description
1 polymer ?
#
loop_
_entity_poly.entity_id
_entity_poly.type
_entity_poly.pdbx_seq_one_letter_code
_entity_poly.pdbx_strand_id
1 'polypeptide(L)'
;MDRTSDMLSTIEAVTERVVEGFEPESIILFGSMASEGDKWDSDIDLLIVKETDDDPASRRAAVERLLQDRAVPLDILVYTPEEIRTLFSMGSPFIEEIMESGRLLYMRNATERWLEDAREELESALILQEHGKYRGACYHAQQCAEKALKALLLEKGERPPRTHDIIQLLNRTRELGWKPDLEMEEAIFLNSIYKGRYPAEEGLLPKGEPRLEEARRALDSANKLFHYLETLKL
;
A
#
# COMPACT_ATOMS: atom_id res chain seq x y z
N MET A 1 -26.86 -32.14 -8.05
CA MET A 1 -27.92 -31.29 -7.48
C MET A 1 -27.24 -30.56 -6.33
N ASP A 2 -26.83 -29.30 -6.42
CA ASP A 2 -27.16 -28.20 -7.31
C ASP A 2 -25.87 -27.36 -7.41
N ARG A 3 -25.27 -27.22 -8.61
CA ARG A 3 -24.16 -26.28 -8.84
C ARG A 3 -24.77 -25.10 -9.56
N THR A 4 -25.45 -24.24 -8.81
CA THR A 4 -25.71 -22.88 -9.26
C THR A 4 -24.33 -22.30 -9.58
N SER A 5 -24.08 -22.11 -10.87
CA SER A 5 -22.92 -21.39 -11.37
C SER A 5 -23.08 -19.96 -10.88
N ASP A 6 -22.53 -19.64 -9.71
CA ASP A 6 -22.53 -18.28 -9.18
C ASP A 6 -21.76 -17.40 -10.16
N MET A 7 -22.49 -16.66 -10.99
CA MET A 7 -21.92 -15.70 -11.92
C MET A 7 -21.01 -14.76 -11.16
N LEU A 8 -19.82 -14.49 -11.70
CA LEU A 8 -18.93 -13.46 -11.15
C LEU A 8 -19.63 -12.11 -11.31
N SER A 9 -20.18 -11.64 -10.19
CA SER A 9 -21.01 -10.44 -10.09
C SER A 9 -20.42 -9.40 -9.13
N THR A 10 -19.27 -9.72 -8.51
CA THR A 10 -18.53 -8.83 -7.60
C THR A 10 -17.05 -8.73 -8.02
N ILE A 11 -16.39 -7.60 -7.66
CA ILE A 11 -15.00 -7.29 -8.01
C ILE A 11 -14.13 -8.25 -7.23
N GLU A 12 -14.53 -8.55 -6.00
CA GLU A 12 -13.91 -9.52 -5.11
C GLU A 12 -13.87 -10.90 -5.76
N ALA A 13 -15.01 -11.41 -6.26
CA ALA A 13 -15.06 -12.72 -6.91
C ALA A 13 -14.21 -12.76 -8.21
N VAL A 14 -14.23 -11.69 -9.00
CA VAL A 14 -13.34 -11.57 -10.18
C VAL A 14 -11.87 -11.58 -9.76
N THR A 15 -11.52 -10.79 -8.74
CA THR A 15 -10.15 -10.68 -8.22
C THR A 15 -9.65 -12.04 -7.73
N GLU A 16 -10.42 -12.72 -6.87
CA GLU A 16 -10.08 -14.04 -6.34
C GLU A 16 -9.85 -15.06 -7.44
N ARG A 17 -10.75 -15.13 -8.44
CA ARG A 17 -10.61 -16.06 -9.57
C ARG A 17 -9.34 -15.81 -10.39
N VAL A 18 -9.00 -14.53 -10.65
CA VAL A 18 -7.77 -14.18 -11.34
C VAL A 18 -6.55 -14.52 -10.49
N VAL A 19 -6.60 -14.26 -9.19
CA VAL A 19 -5.49 -14.60 -8.27
C VAL A 19 -5.20 -16.11 -8.28
N GLU A 20 -6.24 -16.94 -8.13
CA GLU A 20 -6.09 -18.40 -8.11
C GLU A 20 -5.69 -19.00 -9.46
N GLY A 21 -6.22 -18.46 -10.57
CA GLY A 21 -6.07 -19.07 -11.89
C GLY A 21 -4.93 -18.49 -12.73
N PHE A 22 -4.45 -17.29 -12.40
CA PHE A 22 -3.44 -16.58 -13.19
C PHE A 22 -2.19 -16.22 -12.39
N GLU A 23 -2.25 -16.26 -11.06
CA GLU A 23 -1.14 -15.89 -10.16
C GLU A 23 -0.49 -14.57 -10.60
N PRO A 24 -1.18 -13.43 -10.48
CA PRO A 24 -0.62 -12.12 -10.79
C PRO A 24 0.20 -11.55 -9.62
N GLU A 25 0.87 -10.45 -9.88
CA GLU A 25 1.72 -9.74 -8.94
C GLU A 25 0.93 -8.58 -8.34
N SER A 26 0.05 -7.97 -9.14
CA SER A 26 -0.97 -7.04 -8.67
C SER A 26 -2.17 -7.00 -9.63
N ILE A 27 -3.30 -6.56 -9.08
CA ILE A 27 -4.52 -6.24 -9.84
C ILE A 27 -4.98 -4.85 -9.40
N ILE A 28 -5.16 -3.95 -10.35
CA ILE A 28 -5.59 -2.57 -10.13
C ILE A 28 -6.87 -2.34 -10.92
N LEU A 29 -7.90 -1.85 -10.24
CA LEU A 29 -9.11 -1.31 -10.87
C LEU A 29 -8.85 0.15 -11.25
N PHE A 30 -9.11 0.51 -12.50
CA PHE A 30 -8.97 1.89 -12.96
C PHE A 30 -10.21 2.33 -13.75
N GLY A 31 -10.19 3.58 -14.26
CA GLY A 31 -11.33 4.15 -14.98
C GLY A 31 -12.47 4.60 -14.06
N SER A 32 -13.66 4.71 -14.62
CA SER A 32 -14.82 5.36 -13.97
C SER A 32 -15.23 4.73 -12.62
N MET A 33 -14.96 3.42 -12.44
CA MET A 33 -15.29 2.67 -11.22
C MET A 33 -14.21 2.72 -10.13
N ALA A 34 -13.07 3.35 -10.38
CA ALA A 34 -12.07 3.54 -9.32
C ALA A 34 -12.55 4.55 -8.25
N SER A 35 -13.46 5.46 -8.62
CA SER A 35 -14.00 6.53 -7.78
C SER A 35 -15.40 6.28 -7.19
N GLU A 36 -16.17 5.35 -7.72
CA GLU A 36 -17.57 5.09 -7.34
C GLU A 36 -17.71 3.68 -6.73
N GLY A 37 -18.53 3.53 -5.68
CA GLY A 37 -18.63 2.31 -4.86
C GLY A 37 -19.10 1.04 -5.62
N ASP A 38 -19.33 -0.05 -4.88
CA ASP A 38 -19.47 -1.43 -5.40
C ASP A 38 -20.73 -1.75 -6.26
N LYS A 39 -21.31 -0.79 -6.98
CA LYS A 39 -22.47 -0.98 -7.87
C LYS A 39 -22.08 -1.04 -9.34
N TRP A 40 -22.66 -2.01 -10.05
CA TRP A 40 -22.24 -2.48 -11.38
C TRP A 40 -23.12 -1.91 -12.48
N ASP A 41 -22.86 -0.68 -12.91
CA ASP A 41 -23.61 -0.07 -14.04
C ASP A 41 -22.70 0.40 -15.20
N SER A 42 -21.39 0.17 -15.12
CA SER A 42 -20.41 0.57 -16.13
C SER A 42 -19.34 -0.49 -16.42
N ASP A 43 -18.62 -0.29 -17.53
CA ASP A 43 -17.47 -1.10 -17.94
C ASP A 43 -16.39 -1.08 -16.85
N ILE A 44 -15.81 -2.24 -16.55
CA ILE A 44 -14.77 -2.39 -15.51
C ILE A 44 -13.42 -2.58 -16.17
N ASP A 45 -12.51 -1.66 -15.86
CA ASP A 45 -11.16 -1.67 -16.40
C ASP A 45 -10.17 -2.24 -15.38
N LEU A 46 -9.51 -3.34 -15.74
CA LEU A 46 -8.54 -4.02 -14.89
C LEU A 46 -7.15 -3.98 -15.51
N LEU A 47 -6.20 -3.49 -14.72
CA LEU A 47 -4.78 -3.62 -14.99
C LEU A 47 -4.24 -4.76 -14.13
N ILE A 48 -3.75 -5.81 -14.79
CA ILE A 48 -3.14 -6.98 -14.16
C ILE A 48 -1.65 -6.95 -14.48
N VAL A 49 -0.82 -6.99 -13.45
CA VAL A 49 0.63 -7.09 -13.61
C VAL A 49 1.06 -8.52 -13.31
N LYS A 50 1.79 -9.15 -14.24
CA LYS A 50 2.32 -10.51 -14.07
C LYS A 50 3.64 -10.68 -14.84
N GLU A 51 4.65 -11.27 -14.20
CA GLU A 51 5.86 -11.72 -14.89
C GLU A 51 5.55 -12.92 -15.80
N THR A 52 5.80 -12.78 -17.10
CA THR A 52 5.55 -13.84 -18.10
C THR A 52 6.25 -13.53 -19.42
N ASP A 53 6.66 -14.59 -20.13
CA ASP A 53 7.22 -14.53 -21.48
C ASP A 53 6.14 -14.61 -22.59
N ASP A 54 4.87 -14.82 -22.22
CA ASP A 54 3.75 -14.91 -23.18
C ASP A 54 3.58 -13.59 -23.96
N ASP A 55 3.01 -13.64 -25.16
CA ASP A 55 2.65 -12.42 -25.90
C ASP A 55 1.39 -11.74 -25.32
N PRO A 56 1.18 -10.42 -25.55
CA PRO A 56 0.04 -9.69 -24.99
C PRO A 56 -1.34 -10.29 -25.29
N ALA A 57 -1.55 -10.88 -26.47
CA ALA A 57 -2.85 -11.46 -26.83
C ALA A 57 -3.10 -12.75 -26.04
N SER A 58 -2.07 -13.58 -25.87
CA SER A 58 -2.13 -14.81 -25.07
C SER A 58 -2.41 -14.52 -23.59
N ARG A 59 -1.75 -13.49 -23.02
CA ARG A 59 -1.98 -13.05 -21.64
C ARG A 59 -3.44 -12.64 -21.42
N ARG A 60 -3.97 -11.77 -22.27
CA ARG A 60 -5.38 -11.33 -22.22
C ARG A 60 -6.33 -12.51 -22.35
N ALA A 61 -6.10 -13.39 -23.33
CA ALA A 61 -6.94 -14.57 -23.56
C ALA A 61 -6.95 -15.53 -22.36
N ALA A 62 -5.83 -15.65 -21.63
CA ALA A 62 -5.76 -16.46 -20.41
C ALA A 62 -6.70 -15.92 -19.32
N VAL A 63 -6.65 -14.60 -19.05
CA VAL A 63 -7.54 -13.97 -18.06
C VAL A 63 -8.99 -14.01 -18.52
N GLU A 64 -9.28 -13.71 -19.78
CA GLU A 64 -10.64 -13.79 -20.33
C GLU A 64 -11.24 -15.19 -20.20
N ARG A 65 -10.42 -16.23 -20.35
CA ARG A 65 -10.83 -17.63 -20.16
C ARG A 65 -11.23 -17.94 -18.72
N LEU A 66 -10.53 -17.37 -17.75
CA LEU A 66 -10.86 -17.54 -16.32
C LEU A 66 -12.17 -16.87 -15.93
N LEU A 67 -12.57 -15.84 -16.69
CA LEU A 67 -13.72 -14.97 -16.42
C LEU A 67 -14.83 -15.14 -17.47
N GLN A 68 -14.97 -16.31 -18.09
CA GLN A 68 -15.99 -16.57 -19.11
C GLN A 68 -17.43 -16.52 -18.57
N ASP A 69 -17.60 -16.81 -17.28
CA ASP A 69 -18.84 -16.86 -16.53
C ASP A 69 -19.22 -15.51 -15.87
N ARG A 70 -18.58 -14.41 -16.30
CA ARG A 70 -18.83 -13.07 -15.76
C ARG A 70 -20.15 -12.47 -16.25
N ALA A 71 -20.79 -11.71 -15.37
CA ALA A 71 -22.04 -11.01 -15.70
C ALA A 71 -21.83 -9.63 -16.34
N VAL A 72 -20.57 -9.13 -16.40
CA VAL A 72 -20.27 -7.76 -16.80
C VAL A 72 -19.19 -7.63 -17.88
N PRO A 73 -19.20 -6.53 -18.66
CA PRO A 73 -18.09 -6.18 -19.54
C PRO A 73 -16.83 -5.87 -18.74
N LEU A 74 -15.69 -6.41 -19.18
CA LEU A 74 -14.38 -6.12 -18.61
C LEU A 74 -13.45 -5.68 -19.74
N ASP A 75 -12.73 -4.58 -19.54
CA ASP A 75 -11.50 -4.30 -20.28
C ASP A 75 -10.31 -4.78 -19.45
N ILE A 76 -9.47 -5.63 -20.06
CA ILE A 76 -8.39 -6.32 -19.34
C ILE A 76 -7.07 -6.00 -20.02
N LEU A 77 -6.25 -5.26 -19.29
CA LEU A 77 -4.87 -4.98 -19.66
C LEU A 77 -3.95 -5.86 -18.82
N VAL A 78 -3.07 -6.61 -19.48
CA VAL A 78 -2.08 -7.45 -18.81
C VAL A 78 -0.68 -7.02 -19.23
N TYR A 79 0.11 -6.54 -18.26
CA TYR A 79 1.49 -6.11 -18.48
C TYR A 79 2.45 -6.87 -17.58
N THR A 80 3.69 -6.98 -18.03
CA THR A 80 4.82 -7.38 -17.17
C THR A 80 5.26 -6.20 -16.30
N PRO A 81 5.91 -6.46 -15.15
CA PRO A 81 6.56 -5.42 -14.36
C PRO A 81 7.49 -4.52 -15.18
N GLU A 82 8.22 -5.08 -16.15
CA GLU A 82 9.16 -4.32 -17.00
C GLU A 82 8.46 -3.41 -18.00
N GLU A 83 7.36 -3.86 -18.61
CA GLU A 83 6.54 -3.02 -19.49
C GLU A 83 5.96 -1.83 -18.72
N ILE A 84 5.46 -2.05 -17.50
CA ILE A 84 4.96 -0.96 -16.65
C ILE A 84 6.07 0.04 -16.32
N ARG A 85 7.25 -0.43 -15.90
CA ARG A 85 8.41 0.44 -15.63
C ARG A 85 8.80 1.26 -16.85
N THR A 86 8.83 0.62 -18.02
CA THR A 86 9.18 1.28 -19.29
C THR A 86 8.17 2.36 -19.64
N LEU A 87 6.87 2.03 -19.62
CA LEU A 87 5.80 2.99 -19.96
C LEU A 87 5.73 4.16 -18.99
N PHE A 88 5.90 3.90 -17.69
CA PHE A 88 5.97 4.95 -16.67
C PHE A 88 7.18 5.87 -16.90
N SER A 89 8.35 5.29 -17.17
CA SER A 89 9.58 6.07 -17.44
C SER A 89 9.50 6.89 -18.72
N MET A 90 8.69 6.46 -19.69
CA MET A 90 8.40 7.21 -20.91
C MET A 90 7.36 8.32 -20.72
N GLY A 91 6.79 8.46 -19.52
CA GLY A 91 5.75 9.47 -19.23
C GLY A 91 4.42 9.15 -19.90
N SER A 92 4.05 7.86 -19.97
CA SER A 92 2.75 7.44 -20.50
C SER A 92 1.62 8.03 -19.64
N PRO A 93 0.81 8.97 -20.16
CA PRO A 93 -0.23 9.64 -19.35
C PRO A 93 -1.26 8.65 -18.80
N PHE A 94 -1.55 7.61 -19.59
CA PHE A 94 -2.48 6.55 -19.19
C PHE A 94 -1.97 5.72 -18.01
N ILE A 95 -0.68 5.35 -18.01
CA ILE A 95 -0.10 4.61 -16.88
C ILE A 95 0.01 5.52 -15.66
N GLU A 96 0.39 6.79 -15.83
CA GLU A 96 0.41 7.76 -14.74
C GLU A 96 -0.96 7.92 -14.08
N GLU A 97 -2.02 8.06 -14.88
CA GLU A 97 -3.41 8.15 -14.39
C GLU A 97 -3.81 6.92 -13.56
N ILE A 98 -3.50 5.71 -14.05
CA ILE A 98 -3.79 4.47 -13.31
C ILE A 98 -3.03 4.44 -11.99
N MET A 99 -1.76 4.86 -11.96
CA MET A 99 -0.96 4.85 -10.74
C MET A 99 -1.45 5.90 -9.72
N GLU A 100 -1.97 7.03 -10.17
CA GLU A 100 -2.47 8.10 -9.30
C GLU A 100 -3.88 7.78 -8.74
N SER A 101 -4.78 7.36 -9.62
CA SER A 101 -6.22 7.25 -9.33
C SER A 101 -6.70 5.81 -9.12
N GLY A 102 -5.95 4.82 -9.60
CA GLY A 102 -6.34 3.41 -9.57
C GLY A 102 -6.51 2.87 -8.15
N ARG A 103 -7.45 1.95 -8.01
CA ARG A 103 -7.74 1.22 -6.77
C ARG A 103 -7.06 -0.15 -6.81
N LEU A 104 -6.01 -0.32 -6.00
CA LEU A 104 -5.35 -1.61 -5.83
C LEU A 104 -6.35 -2.64 -5.24
N LEU A 105 -6.63 -3.69 -6.01
CA LEU A 105 -7.52 -4.78 -5.60
C LEU A 105 -6.75 -5.92 -4.94
N TYR A 106 -5.55 -6.21 -5.46
CA TYR A 106 -4.67 -7.28 -4.99
C TYR A 106 -3.20 -6.92 -5.22
N MET A 107 -2.32 -7.37 -4.32
CA MET A 107 -0.88 -7.34 -4.50
C MET A 107 -0.26 -8.55 -3.81
N ARG A 108 0.59 -9.28 -4.53
CA ARG A 108 1.33 -10.41 -3.97
C ARG A 108 2.33 -9.89 -2.93
N ASN A 109 2.41 -10.61 -1.80
CA ASN A 109 3.30 -10.31 -0.68
C ASN A 109 3.19 -8.86 -0.21
N ALA A 110 1.98 -8.32 -0.17
CA ALA A 110 1.75 -6.92 0.23
C ALA A 110 2.29 -6.65 1.64
N THR A 111 1.96 -7.49 2.64
CA THR A 111 2.45 -7.31 4.01
C THR A 111 3.98 -7.27 4.05
N GLU A 112 4.65 -8.27 3.45
CA GLU A 112 6.12 -8.36 3.39
C GLU A 112 6.74 -7.09 2.80
N ARG A 113 6.23 -6.61 1.65
CA ARG A 113 6.73 -5.39 1.00
C ARG A 113 6.55 -4.14 1.86
N TRP A 114 5.40 -4.00 2.54
CA TRP A 114 5.19 -2.89 3.48
C TRP A 114 6.16 -2.93 4.67
N LEU A 115 6.54 -4.13 5.12
CA LEU A 115 7.53 -4.33 6.18
C LEU A 115 8.95 -4.02 5.70
N GLU A 116 9.30 -4.40 4.47
CA GLU A 116 10.56 -4.02 3.82
C GLU A 116 10.67 -2.49 3.71
N ASP A 117 9.64 -1.84 3.17
CA ASP A 117 9.59 -0.38 3.07
C ASP A 117 9.71 0.28 4.46
N ALA A 118 9.08 -0.28 5.50
CA ALA A 118 9.20 0.24 6.85
C ALA A 118 10.64 0.08 7.40
N ARG A 119 11.32 -1.02 7.06
CA ARG A 119 12.72 -1.27 7.43
C ARG A 119 13.64 -0.22 6.81
N GLU A 120 13.48 0.04 5.51
CA GLU A 120 14.30 1.04 4.79
C GLU A 120 14.12 2.45 5.36
N GLU A 121 12.90 2.81 5.78
CA GLU A 121 12.63 4.07 6.49
C GLU A 121 13.37 4.13 7.83
N LEU A 122 13.37 3.04 8.61
CA LEU A 122 14.08 2.98 9.88
C LEU A 122 15.59 3.14 9.68
N GLU A 123 16.17 2.44 8.72
CA GLU A 123 17.58 2.54 8.35
C GLU A 123 17.95 3.97 7.90
N SER A 124 17.11 4.58 7.06
CA SER A 124 17.27 5.97 6.63
C SER A 124 17.25 6.93 7.82
N ALA A 125 16.31 6.74 8.75
CA ALA A 125 16.21 7.56 9.95
C ALA A 125 17.47 7.47 10.82
N LEU A 126 18.03 6.27 11.00
CA LEU A 126 19.26 6.03 11.76
C LEU A 126 20.45 6.78 11.14
N ILE A 127 20.69 6.59 9.84
CA ILE A 127 21.80 7.26 9.11
C ILE A 127 21.69 8.78 9.22
N LEU A 128 20.48 9.32 9.07
CA LEU A 128 20.25 10.77 9.15
C LEU A 128 20.48 11.32 10.56
N GLN A 129 20.10 10.59 11.61
CA GLN A 129 20.37 10.99 12.99
C GLN A 129 21.88 11.06 13.25
N GLU A 130 22.63 10.02 12.84
CA GLU A 130 24.09 9.94 13.00
C GLU A 130 24.81 11.13 12.35
N HIS A 131 24.28 11.65 11.25
CA HIS A 131 24.85 12.77 10.50
C HIS A 131 24.25 14.14 10.89
N GLY A 132 23.54 14.22 12.01
CA GLY A 132 22.98 15.46 12.54
C GLY A 132 21.80 16.00 11.72
N LYS A 133 21.19 15.19 10.86
CA LYS A 133 20.03 15.54 10.03
C LYS A 133 18.73 15.14 10.75
N TYR A 134 18.53 15.68 11.95
CA TYR A 134 17.43 15.35 12.85
C TYR A 134 16.04 15.52 12.22
N ARG A 135 15.92 16.50 11.33
CA ARG A 135 14.71 16.72 10.56
C ARG A 135 14.35 15.49 9.72
N GLY A 136 15.26 15.06 8.87
CA GLY A 136 15.08 13.84 8.08
C GLY A 136 14.88 12.62 8.97
N ALA A 137 15.65 12.48 10.05
CA ALA A 137 15.51 11.37 10.98
C ALA A 137 14.08 11.24 11.57
N CYS A 138 13.51 12.36 12.04
CA CYS A 138 12.14 12.39 12.54
C CYS A 138 11.11 12.00 11.47
N TYR A 139 11.26 12.53 10.25
CA TYR A 139 10.36 12.23 9.14
C TYR A 139 10.36 10.73 8.80
N HIS A 140 11.54 10.16 8.60
CA HIS A 140 11.68 8.75 8.24
C HIS A 140 11.23 7.82 9.39
N ALA A 141 11.48 8.19 10.65
CA ALA A 141 10.94 7.44 11.79
C ALA A 141 9.39 7.44 11.82
N GLN A 142 8.75 8.57 11.51
CA GLN A 142 7.29 8.62 11.37
C GLN A 142 6.79 7.76 10.20
N GLN A 143 7.48 7.77 9.06
CA GLN A 143 7.14 6.94 7.90
C GLN A 143 7.30 5.43 8.18
N CYS A 144 8.35 5.03 8.89
CA CYS A 144 8.52 3.68 9.39
C CYS A 144 7.29 3.26 10.22
N ALA A 145 6.89 4.07 11.20
CA ALA A 145 5.75 3.74 12.05
C ALA A 145 4.43 3.67 11.27
N GLU A 146 4.21 4.60 10.34
CA GLU A 146 3.03 4.61 9.47
C GLU A 146 2.94 3.32 8.64
N LYS A 147 4.02 2.96 7.95
CA LYS A 147 4.08 1.76 7.09
C LYS A 147 3.94 0.47 7.90
N ALA A 148 4.62 0.38 9.04
CA ALA A 148 4.51 -0.73 9.98
C ALA A 148 3.07 -0.98 10.45
N LEU A 149 2.36 0.09 10.86
CA LEU A 149 0.96 -0.05 11.29
C LEU A 149 0.04 -0.43 10.13
N LYS A 150 0.28 0.10 8.93
CA LYS A 150 -0.48 -0.28 7.73
C LYS A 150 -0.24 -1.74 7.32
N ALA A 151 0.97 -2.27 7.49
CA ALA A 151 1.27 -3.68 7.30
C ALA A 151 0.43 -4.57 8.23
N LEU A 152 0.28 -4.19 9.50
CA LEU A 152 -0.58 -4.91 10.45
C LEU A 152 -2.06 -4.90 10.07
N LEU A 153 -2.56 -3.82 9.47
CA LEU A 153 -3.93 -3.77 8.94
C LEU A 153 -4.08 -4.74 7.77
N LEU A 154 -3.14 -4.73 6.82
CA LEU A 154 -3.12 -5.63 5.67
C LEU A 154 -3.12 -7.10 6.08
N GLU A 155 -2.33 -7.44 7.10
CA GLU A 155 -2.22 -8.81 7.62
C GLU A 155 -3.53 -9.34 8.21
N LYS A 156 -4.43 -8.45 8.61
CA LYS A 156 -5.80 -8.81 9.06
C LYS A 156 -6.83 -8.72 7.93
N GLY A 157 -6.39 -8.58 6.69
CA GLY A 157 -7.25 -8.42 5.51
C GLY A 157 -7.89 -7.03 5.40
N GLU A 158 -7.46 -6.05 6.20
CA GLU A 158 -7.98 -4.69 6.12
C GLU A 158 -7.13 -3.83 5.18
N ARG A 159 -7.78 -3.19 4.21
CA ARG A 159 -7.11 -2.25 3.31
C ARG A 159 -6.66 -1.01 4.09
N PRO A 160 -5.37 -0.62 4.04
CA PRO A 160 -4.88 0.56 4.70
C PRO A 160 -5.61 1.83 4.25
N PRO A 161 -6.07 2.68 5.19
CA PRO A 161 -6.66 3.96 4.83
C PRO A 161 -5.62 4.91 4.22
N ARG A 162 -6.07 5.78 3.30
CA ARG A 162 -5.29 6.92 2.78
C ARG A 162 -5.19 8.03 3.84
N THR A 163 -4.49 7.73 4.93
CA THR A 163 -4.23 8.63 6.06
C THR A 163 -2.76 8.55 6.48
N HIS A 164 -2.25 9.60 7.09
CA HIS A 164 -0.94 9.65 7.74
C HIS A 164 -1.05 9.74 9.27
N ASP A 165 -2.28 9.65 9.80
CA ASP A 165 -2.54 9.79 11.23
C ASP A 165 -2.10 8.53 12.00
N ILE A 166 -0.99 8.64 12.73
CA ILE A 166 -0.41 7.52 13.49
C ILE A 166 -1.36 7.05 14.60
N ILE A 167 -2.09 7.97 15.23
CA ILE A 167 -3.01 7.64 16.33
C ILE A 167 -4.18 6.81 15.80
N GLN A 168 -4.74 7.23 14.66
CA GLN A 168 -5.82 6.51 13.99
C GLN A 168 -5.39 5.09 13.61
N LEU A 169 -4.20 4.95 13.00
CA LEU A 169 -3.66 3.64 12.61
C LEU A 169 -3.37 2.75 13.83
N LEU A 170 -2.80 3.29 14.90
CA LEU A 170 -2.52 2.55 16.13
C LEU A 170 -3.80 2.06 16.82
N ASN A 171 -4.83 2.90 16.90
CA ASN A 171 -6.11 2.50 17.46
C ASN A 171 -6.74 1.40 16.62
N ARG A 172 -6.72 1.55 15.28
CA ARG A 172 -7.31 0.56 14.39
C ARG A 172 -6.61 -0.80 14.46
N THR A 173 -5.28 -0.82 14.46
CA THR A 173 -4.52 -2.07 14.62
C THR A 173 -4.82 -2.75 15.97
N ARG A 174 -4.97 -1.99 17.06
CA ARG A 174 -5.37 -2.52 18.37
C ARG A 174 -6.79 -3.09 18.39
N GLU A 175 -7.74 -2.45 17.70
CA GLU A 175 -9.11 -2.98 17.54
C GLU A 175 -9.12 -4.34 16.84
N LEU A 176 -8.18 -4.58 15.92
CA LEU A 176 -7.99 -5.86 15.24
C LEU A 176 -7.23 -6.90 16.08
N GLY A 177 -6.92 -6.58 17.35
CA GLY A 177 -6.30 -7.49 18.31
C GLY A 177 -4.77 -7.47 18.31
N TRP A 178 -4.13 -6.63 17.50
CA TRP A 178 -2.69 -6.42 17.60
C TRP A 178 -2.32 -5.70 18.89
N LYS A 179 -1.08 -5.89 19.34
CA LYS A 179 -0.53 -5.19 20.51
C LYS A 179 0.82 -4.56 20.13
N PRO A 180 0.85 -3.59 19.20
CA PRO A 180 2.09 -2.98 18.78
C PRO A 180 2.78 -2.33 19.98
N ASP A 181 4.10 -2.51 20.09
CA ASP A 181 4.93 -1.86 21.10
C ASP A 181 5.15 -0.38 20.71
N LEU A 182 4.07 0.40 20.86
CA LEU A 182 4.04 1.84 20.61
C LEU A 182 3.00 2.47 21.54
N GLU A 183 3.46 3.29 22.47
CA GLU A 183 2.59 3.95 23.44
C GLU A 183 1.80 5.10 22.81
N MET A 184 0.68 5.48 23.42
CA MET A 184 -0.16 6.56 22.89
C MET A 184 0.58 7.91 22.85
N GLU A 185 1.43 8.20 23.85
CA GLU A 185 2.24 9.42 23.87
C GLU A 185 3.32 9.44 22.77
N GLU A 186 3.82 8.27 22.38
CA GLU A 186 4.78 8.11 21.27
C GLU A 186 4.05 8.33 19.94
N ALA A 187 2.86 7.74 19.76
CA ALA A 187 2.02 7.97 18.60
C ALA A 187 1.63 9.45 18.44
N ILE A 188 1.25 10.13 19.52
CA ILE A 188 0.95 11.58 19.51
C ILE A 188 2.18 12.38 19.08
N PHE A 189 3.36 12.03 19.59
CA PHE A 189 4.59 12.70 19.22
C PHE A 189 4.93 12.49 17.74
N LEU A 190 4.87 11.25 17.25
CA LEU A 190 5.09 10.94 15.83
C LEU A 190 4.07 11.67 14.94
N ASN A 191 2.81 11.75 15.34
CA ASN A 191 1.77 12.47 14.60
C ASN A 191 2.02 13.99 14.55
N SER A 192 2.76 14.54 15.51
CA SER A 192 3.15 15.95 15.52
C SER A 192 4.28 16.29 14.55
N ILE A 193 4.91 15.29 13.93
CA ILE A 193 5.97 15.43 12.95
C ILE A 193 5.35 15.86 11.61
N TYR A 194 5.33 17.17 11.37
CA TYR A 194 4.70 17.82 10.24
C TYR A 194 5.51 17.67 8.95
N LYS A 195 4.85 17.25 7.88
CA LYS A 195 5.40 17.25 6.51
C LYS A 195 5.27 18.66 5.91
N GLY A 196 6.16 19.57 6.28
CA GLY A 196 6.18 20.93 5.70
C GLY A 196 6.36 20.86 4.18
N ARG A 197 5.52 21.56 3.40
CA ARG A 197 5.58 21.55 1.93
C ARG A 197 6.38 22.71 1.34
N TYR A 198 6.59 23.76 2.12
CA TYR A 198 7.33 24.95 1.71
C TYR A 198 8.45 25.30 2.71
N PRO A 199 9.57 25.89 2.26
CA PRO A 199 10.66 26.37 3.12
C PRO A 199 10.22 27.26 4.29
N ALA A 200 9.12 28.02 4.14
CA ALA A 200 8.59 28.87 5.21
C ALA A 200 7.78 28.11 6.27
N GLU A 201 7.35 26.88 5.97
CA GLU A 201 6.69 25.95 6.88
C GLU A 201 7.72 25.00 7.57
N GLU A 202 9.02 25.24 7.36
CA GLU A 202 10.08 24.37 7.86
C GLU A 202 10.27 24.50 9.38
N GLY A 203 9.51 23.68 10.11
CA GLY A 203 9.79 23.23 11.47
C GLY A 203 8.98 21.96 11.68
N LEU A 204 9.61 20.78 11.67
CA LEU A 204 8.90 19.49 11.74
C LEU A 204 7.98 19.38 12.95
N LEU A 205 8.21 20.17 13.98
CA LEU A 205 7.33 20.22 15.13
C LEU A 205 6.64 21.58 15.17
N PRO A 206 5.44 21.66 15.77
CA PRO A 206 4.78 22.94 16.09
C PRO A 206 5.67 23.92 16.87
N LYS A 207 6.79 23.43 17.44
CA LYS A 207 7.78 24.19 18.23
C LYS A 207 9.08 24.52 17.48
N GLY A 208 9.20 24.18 16.19
CA GLY A 208 10.38 24.47 15.36
C GLY A 208 11.17 23.24 14.94
N GLU A 209 12.47 23.43 14.65
CA GLU A 209 13.40 22.37 14.24
C GLU A 209 13.60 21.32 15.35
N PRO A 210 13.55 20.02 15.02
CA PRO A 210 13.86 18.97 15.98
C PRO A 210 15.35 18.97 16.31
N ARG A 211 15.67 18.69 17.58
CA ARG A 211 17.05 18.47 18.03
C ARG A 211 17.29 16.97 18.15
N LEU A 212 18.50 16.62 18.59
CA LEU A 212 18.91 15.22 18.75
C LEU A 212 17.96 14.44 19.67
N GLU A 213 17.44 15.06 20.73
CA GLU A 213 16.52 14.41 21.67
C GLU A 213 15.20 14.03 20.99
N GLU A 214 14.63 14.94 20.21
CA GLU A 214 13.41 14.67 19.45
C GLU A 214 13.63 13.59 18.38
N ALA A 215 14.77 13.62 17.67
CA ALA A 215 15.13 12.59 16.69
C ALA A 215 15.35 11.21 17.33
N ARG A 216 16.02 11.14 18.49
CA ARG A 216 16.17 9.90 19.26
C ARG A 216 14.82 9.35 19.69
N ARG A 217 13.95 10.20 20.24
CA ARG A 217 12.61 9.79 20.64
C ARG A 217 11.79 9.22 19.47
N ALA A 218 11.86 9.85 18.30
CA ALA A 218 11.17 9.36 17.11
C ALA A 218 11.69 7.99 16.68
N LEU A 219 13.02 7.85 16.62
CA LEU A 219 13.69 6.60 16.28
C LEU A 219 13.40 5.47 17.28
N ASP A 220 13.46 5.75 18.57
CA ASP A 220 13.15 4.76 19.62
C ASP A 220 11.71 4.25 19.47
N SER A 221 10.76 5.15 19.19
CA SER A 221 9.35 4.81 18.97
C SER A 221 9.19 3.91 17.74
N ALA A 222 9.84 4.26 16.63
CA ALA A 222 9.81 3.47 15.40
C ALA A 222 10.48 2.10 15.58
N ASN A 223 11.62 2.05 16.29
CA ASN A 223 12.38 0.83 16.52
C ASN A 223 11.65 -0.17 17.41
N LYS A 224 10.97 0.29 18.47
CA LYS A 224 10.12 -0.58 19.30
C LYS A 224 9.02 -1.25 18.47
N LEU A 225 8.31 -0.44 17.69
CA LEU A 225 7.25 -0.92 16.80
C LEU A 225 7.81 -1.91 15.77
N PHE A 226 8.97 -1.62 15.18
CA PHE A 226 9.58 -2.50 14.19
C PHE A 226 10.04 -3.83 14.80
N HIS A 227 10.69 -3.81 15.96
CA HIS A 227 11.04 -5.04 16.67
C HIS A 227 9.82 -5.88 17.03
N TYR A 228 8.72 -5.26 17.43
CA TYR A 228 7.46 -5.98 17.62
C TYR A 228 7.06 -6.75 16.35
N LEU A 229 7.14 -6.14 15.17
CA LEU A 229 6.82 -6.81 13.90
C LEU A 229 7.73 -8.01 13.63
N GLU A 230 9.02 -7.89 13.91
CA GLU A 230 9.98 -9.00 13.74
C GLU A 230 9.64 -10.20 14.61
N THR A 231 8.99 -9.99 15.78
CA THR A 231 8.54 -11.11 16.63
C THR A 231 7.35 -11.88 16.05
N LEU A 232 6.60 -11.28 15.12
CA LEU A 232 5.35 -11.84 14.58
C LEU A 232 5.57 -12.84 13.46
N LYS A 233 6.76 -12.88 12.83
CA LYS A 233 7.08 -13.73 11.66
C LYS A 233 6.03 -13.61 10.54
N LEU A 234 5.63 -12.38 10.25
CA LEU A 234 4.76 -12.01 9.12
C LEU A 234 5.49 -12.18 7.78
#